data_AF-A0A4D6LZ97-F1
#
_entry.id   AF-A0A4D6LZ97-F1
#
_cell.length_a   1.000
_cell.length_b   1.000
_cell.length_c   1.000
_cell.angle_alpha   90.00
_cell.angle_beta   90.00
_cell.angle_gamma   90.00
#
_symmetry.space_group_name_H-M   'P 1'
#
loop_
_entity.id
_entity.type
_entity.pdbx_description
1 polymer ?
#
loop_
_entity_poly.entity_id
_entity_poly.type
_entity_poly.pdbx_seq_one_letter_code
_entity_poly.pdbx_strand_id
1 'polypeptide(L)' 'MVKKSKKSKSKRVSMKKKYKVIQKVKEHNRQKAKEAKKLRLSGTKKVEKDPGIPNDWPFMEHELKALEARRAKAIEEL' A
#
# COMPACT_ATOMS: atom_id res chain seq x y z
N MET A 1 -10.54 -41.80 2.53
CA MET A 1 -9.80 -40.74 3.26
C MET A 1 -8.31 -41.11 3.28
N VAL A 2 -7.46 -40.37 2.58
CA VAL A 2 -6.02 -40.69 2.51
C VAL A 2 -5.39 -40.48 3.89
N LYS A 3 -4.76 -41.51 4.46
CA LYS A 3 -4.07 -41.40 5.75
C LYS A 3 -2.96 -40.35 5.63
N LYS A 4 -3.02 -39.33 6.48
CA LYS A 4 -1.99 -38.29 6.56
C LYS A 4 -0.66 -38.95 6.89
N SER A 5 0.39 -38.63 6.13
CA SER A 5 1.75 -39.15 6.37
C SER A 5 2.17 -38.92 7.84
N LYS A 6 2.85 -39.89 8.45
CA LYS A 6 3.37 -39.80 9.83
C LYS A 6 4.29 -38.59 10.04
N LYS A 7 4.90 -38.05 8.98
CA LYS A 7 5.79 -36.86 9.03
C LYS A 7 5.03 -35.53 8.97
N SER A 8 3.72 -35.55 8.70
CA SER A 8 2.95 -34.33 8.51
C SER A 8 2.62 -33.64 9.83
N LYS A 9 2.97 -32.36 9.95
CA LYS A 9 2.72 -31.59 11.17
C LYS A 9 1.22 -31.31 11.35
N SER A 10 0.78 -31.20 12.60
CA SER A 10 -0.58 -30.77 12.92
C SER A 10 -0.80 -29.31 12.53
N LYS A 11 -1.98 -29.00 11.97
CA LYS A 11 -2.42 -27.62 11.72
C LYS A 11 -2.99 -26.96 12.98
N ARG A 12 -3.19 -27.72 14.07
CA ARG A 12 -3.70 -27.18 15.34
C ARG A 12 -2.68 -26.22 15.94
N VAL A 13 -3.17 -25.08 16.38
CA VAL A 13 -2.36 -24.07 17.07
C VAL A 13 -2.65 -24.18 18.56
N SER A 14 -1.60 -24.26 19.38
CA SER A 14 -1.78 -24.23 20.84
C SER A 14 -2.27 -22.85 21.28
N MET A 15 -3.05 -22.80 22.37
CA MET A 15 -3.57 -21.53 22.90
C MET A 15 -2.45 -20.55 23.27
N LYS A 16 -1.33 -21.05 23.82
CA LYS A 16 -0.11 -20.27 24.08
C LYS A 16 0.42 -19.59 22.80
N LYS A 17 0.46 -20.31 21.67
CA LYS A 17 0.90 -19.75 20.39
C LYS A 17 -0.10 -18.72 19.86
N LYS A 18 -1.40 -18.99 19.95
CA LYS A 18 -2.46 -18.05 19.56
C LYS A 18 -2.35 -16.72 20.31
N TYR A 19 -2.30 -16.74 21.63
CA TYR A 19 -2.21 -15.52 22.43
C TYR A 19 -0.88 -14.79 22.23
N LYS A 20 0.24 -15.51 22.08
CA LYS A 20 1.54 -14.89 21.75
C LYS A 20 1.53 -14.17 20.40
N VAL A 21 0.88 -14.74 19.38
CA VAL A 21 0.71 -14.08 18.07
C VAL A 21 -0.14 -12.82 18.22
N ILE A 22 -1.27 -12.89 18.93
CA ILE A 22 -2.15 -11.72 19.16
C ILE A 22 -1.39 -10.60 19.86
N GLN A 23 -0.63 -10.91 20.91
CA GLN A 23 0.17 -9.92 21.64
C GLN A 23 1.22 -9.26 20.75
N LYS A 24 1.96 -10.06 19.96
CA LYS A 24 2.97 -9.54 19.01
C LYS A 24 2.35 -8.63 17.95
N VAL A 25 1.20 -9.00 17.39
CA VAL A 25 0.49 -8.19 16.40
C VAL A 25 0.02 -6.87 17.01
N LYS A 26 -0.54 -6.91 18.22
CA LYS A 26 -0.97 -5.70 18.94
C LYS A 26 0.21 -4.75 19.19
N GLU A 27 1.34 -5.29 19.64
CA GLU A 27 2.55 -4.52 19.91
C GLU A 27 3.11 -3.88 18.63
N HIS A 28 3.24 -4.66 17.56
CA HIS A 28 3.69 -4.17 16.26
C HIS A 28 2.79 -3.04 15.72
N ASN A 29 1.47 -3.20 15.81
CA ASN A 29 0.53 -2.17 15.35
C ASN A 29 0.60 -0.91 16.23
N ARG A 30 0.79 -1.07 17.55
CA ARG A 30 1.02 0.07 18.46
C ARG A 30 2.29 0.82 18.10
N GLN A 31 3.37 0.12 17.76
CA GLN A 31 4.63 0.74 17.34
C GLN A 31 4.48 1.48 16.01
N LYS A 32 3.87 0.85 14.99
CA LYS A 32 3.57 1.50 13.71
C LYS A 32 2.70 2.76 13.86
N ALA A 33 1.72 2.74 14.76
CA ALA A 33 0.89 3.90 15.02
C ALA A 33 1.68 5.06 15.65
N LYS A 34 2.62 4.76 16.57
CA LYS A 34 3.52 5.78 17.16
C LYS A 34 4.47 6.37 16.11
N GLU A 35 5.05 5.53 15.26
CA GLU A 35 5.94 5.96 14.17
C GLU A 35 5.19 6.84 13.15
N ALA A 36 3.98 6.43 12.75
CA ALA A 36 3.12 7.22 11.88
C ALA A 36 2.77 8.58 12.52
N LYS A 37 2.45 8.61 13.82
CA LYS A 37 2.20 9.87 14.54
C LYS A 37 3.45 10.77 14.55
N LYS A 38 4.65 10.20 14.78
CA LYS A 38 5.92 10.95 14.73
C LYS A 38 6.18 11.53 13.34
N LEU A 39 5.95 10.76 12.28
CA LEU A 39 6.09 11.22 10.89
C LEU A 39 5.09 12.32 10.53
N ARG A 40 3.85 12.25 11.06
CA ARG A 40 2.87 13.33 10.88
C ARG A 40 3.29 14.63 11.57
N LEU A 41 3.98 14.52 12.71
CA LEU A 41 4.48 15.67 13.47
C LEU A 41 5.76 16.27 12.87
N SER A 42 6.56 15.49 12.13
CA SER A 42 7.82 15.96 11.53
C SER A 42 7.64 16.87 10.31
N GLY A 43 6.41 17.27 9.96
CA GLY A 43 6.11 18.28 8.92
C GLY A 43 6.37 17.85 7.48
N THR A 44 7.12 16.78 7.25
CA THR A 44 7.44 16.23 5.93
C THR A 44 6.29 15.39 5.38
N LYS A 45 5.19 16.05 4.99
CA LYS A 45 4.18 15.41 4.14
C LYS A 45 4.84 15.11 2.80
N LYS A 46 5.02 13.82 2.48
CA LYS A 46 5.34 13.42 1.11
C LYS A 46 4.20 13.95 0.23
N VAL A 47 4.55 14.78 -0.75
CA VAL A 47 3.61 15.14 -1.81
C VAL A 47 3.19 13.82 -2.46
N GLU A 48 1.88 13.56 -2.45
CA GLU A 48 1.31 12.40 -3.12
C GLU A 48 1.62 12.57 -4.62
N LYS A 49 2.51 11.71 -5.12
CA LYS A 49 2.80 11.68 -6.55
C LYS A 49 1.71 10.85 -7.20
N ASP A 50 0.95 11.48 -8.08
CA ASP A 50 0.00 10.77 -8.93
C ASP A 50 0.78 9.71 -9.74
N PRO A 51 0.37 8.42 -9.71
CA PRO A 51 1.01 7.38 -10.51
C PRO A 51 0.97 7.67 -12.02
N GLY A 52 0.17 8.64 -12.49
CA GLY A 52 0.20 9.14 -13.85
C GLY A 52 -0.36 8.15 -14.87
N ILE A 53 -0.22 8.49 -16.16
CA ILE A 53 -0.67 7.64 -17.25
C ILE A 53 0.37 6.55 -17.50
N PRO A 54 0.02 5.25 -17.49
CA PRO A 54 0.94 4.16 -17.79
C PRO A 54 1.45 4.20 -19.23
N ASN A 55 2.72 3.86 -19.43
CA ASN A 55 3.39 3.91 -20.74
C ASN A 55 2.89 2.84 -21.74
N ASP A 56 2.41 1.70 -21.25
CA ASP A 56 1.91 0.60 -22.09
C ASP A 56 0.49 0.83 -22.61
N TRP A 57 -0.12 1.98 -22.30
CA TRP A 57 -1.48 2.26 -22.72
C TRP A 57 -1.48 2.77 -24.17
N PRO A 58 -2.15 2.09 -25.11
CA PRO A 58 -2.09 2.40 -26.55
C PRO A 58 -2.58 3.80 -26.94
N PHE A 59 -3.27 4.51 -26.05
CA PHE A 59 -3.76 5.87 -26.28
C PHE A 59 -3.02 6.93 -25.47
N MET A 60 -1.90 6.58 -24.82
CA MET A 60 -1.12 7.50 -24.00
C MET A 60 -0.72 8.76 -24.78
N GLU A 61 -0.22 8.63 -26.01
CA GLU A 61 0.19 9.78 -26.83
C GLU A 61 -0.98 10.70 -27.17
N HIS A 62 -2.13 10.13 -27.48
CA HIS A 62 -3.35 10.89 -27.76
C HIS A 62 -3.84 11.65 -26.53
N GLU A 63 -3.81 11.02 -25.36
CA GLU A 63 -4.25 11.64 -24.10
C GLU A 63 -3.28 12.72 -23.62
N LEU A 64 -1.97 12.50 -23.76
CA LEU A 64 -0.95 13.49 -23.41
C LEU A 64 -1.10 14.76 -24.26
N LYS A 65 -1.31 14.59 -25.57
CA LYS A 65 -1.57 15.69 -26.51
C LYS A 65 -2.85 16.46 -26.18
N ALA A 66 -3.91 15.76 -25.76
CA ALA A 66 -5.17 16.40 -25.33
C ALA A 66 -4.99 17.20 -24.03
N LEU A 67 -4.21 16.69 -23.08
CA LEU A 67 -3.84 17.37 -21.83
C LEU A 67 -3.01 18.63 -22.08
N GLU A 68 -2.02 18.57 -22.97
CA GLU A 68 -1.20 19.71 -23.38
C GLU A 68 -2.06 20.80 -24.04
N ALA A 69 -2.97 20.42 -24.94
CA ALA A 69 -3.88 21.36 -25.59
C ALA A 69 -4.80 22.06 -24.58
N ARG A 70 -5.29 21.34 -23.55
CA ARG A 70 -6.08 21.95 -22.46
C ARG A 70 -5.25 22.94 -21.64
N ARG A 71 -4.01 22.60 -21.30
CA ARG A 71 -3.10 23.49 -20.56
C ARG A 71 -2.79 24.76 -21.36
N ALA A 72 -2.53 24.64 -22.66
CA ALA A 72 -2.24 25.78 -23.53
C ALA A 72 -3.42 26.76 -23.59
N LYS A 73 -4.65 26.24 -23.79
CA LYS A 73 -5.88 27.06 -23.77
C LYS A 73 -6.08 27.79 -22.44
N ALA A 74 -5.87 27.09 -21.32
CA ALA A 74 -6.03 27.67 -19.99
C ALA A 74 -4.98 28.75 -19.67
N ILE A 75 -3.80 28.74 -20.31
CA ILE A 75 -2.79 29.80 -20.20
C ILE A 75 -3.14 30.99 -21.10
N GLU A 76 -3.69 30.72 -22.28
CA GLU A 76 -4.09 31.76 -23.25
C GLU A 76 -5.33 32.55 -22.80
N GLU A 77 -6.25 31.92 -22.08
CA GLU A 77 -7.43 32.58 -21.49
C GLU A 77 -7.14 33.38 -20.21
N LEU A 78 -5.92 33.32 -19.67
CA LEU A 78 -5.51 33.96 -18.41
C LEU A 78 -4.77 35.27 -18.64
#